data_AF-A0A804M9C3-F1
#
_entry.id   AF-A0A804M9C3-F1
#
_cell.length_a   1.000
_cell.length_b   1.000
_cell.length_c   1.000
_cell.angle_alpha   90.00
_cell.angle_beta   90.00
_cell.angle_gamma   90.00
#
_symmetry.space_group_name_H-M   'P 1'
#
loop_
_entity.id
_entity.type
_entity.pdbx_description
1 polymer ?
#
loop_
_entity_poly.entity_id
_entity_poly.type
_entity_poly.pdbx_seq_one_letter_code
_entity_poly.pdbx_strand_id
1 'polypeptide(L)'
;MKSMGSRDKLAAASSPRRVLLVVFAFCFAFATFLTFLYTTSHFTTAPGSGSGSIAASTTTTTTTTSGSAGGGGGQGQAGPESVSKRLPVPVFEALVHFASISNATHRMSDTDIRALLAAARAARAKECRPVQNLLFSECRLAINDLPNDLYDVAWDVVLIDGPSGWNPNSPGRMPSIFTTAVLARSGATAAKGPTDVLVHDFQFEVEQVLSREFLCDENRVAGSGTPSLGHFVIRGGGAGAGDAFCSAQEDGSSGEKTRRRRSRK
;
A
#
# COMPACT_ATOMS: atom_id res chain seq x y z
N MET A 1 -50.05 45.05 43.51
CA MET A 1 -49.69 46.22 42.66
C MET A 1 -48.20 46.50 42.84
N LYS A 2 -47.47 46.61 41.73
CA LYS A 2 -46.16 47.30 41.51
C LYS A 2 -44.96 46.88 42.40
N SER A 3 -43.87 46.29 41.91
CA SER A 3 -42.90 46.68 40.85
C SER A 3 -41.60 47.23 41.47
N MET A 4 -40.48 46.94 40.79
CA MET A 4 -39.11 47.48 40.92
C MET A 4 -38.28 46.81 42.02
N GLY A 5 -37.12 46.19 41.76
CA GLY A 5 -36.21 46.28 40.63
C GLY A 5 -34.80 46.49 41.19
N SER A 6 -33.90 45.52 41.01
CA SER A 6 -32.46 45.76 41.16
C SER A 6 -31.71 44.82 40.23
N ARG A 7 -31.29 45.40 39.10
CA ARG A 7 -30.21 44.90 38.23
C ARG A 7 -28.96 45.70 38.58
N ASP A 8 -27.81 45.12 38.24
CA ASP A 8 -26.46 45.68 38.20
C ASP A 8 -25.60 45.20 39.38
N LYS A 9 -24.39 44.64 39.22
CA LYS A 9 -23.48 44.41 38.09
C LYS A 9 -22.54 43.30 38.57
N LEU A 10 -22.45 42.16 37.89
CA LEU A 10 -21.31 41.26 38.08
C LEU A 10 -20.17 41.74 37.18
N ALA A 11 -19.23 42.48 37.76
CA ALA A 11 -17.94 42.74 37.14
C ALA A 11 -17.23 41.39 36.94
N ALA A 12 -17.01 41.01 35.67
CA ALA A 12 -16.23 39.85 35.32
C ALA A 12 -14.76 40.12 35.65
N ALA A 13 -14.31 39.68 36.83
CA ALA A 13 -12.89 39.66 37.18
C ALA A 13 -12.20 38.55 36.34
N SER A 14 -11.78 38.88 35.12
CA SER A 14 -10.98 37.98 34.30
C SER A 14 -9.56 37.90 34.88
N SER A 15 -9.19 36.74 35.41
CA SER A 15 -7.82 36.50 35.88
C SER A 15 -6.80 36.83 34.78
N PRO A 16 -5.70 37.53 35.08
CA PRO A 16 -4.69 37.93 34.09
C PRO A 16 -4.11 36.73 33.32
N ARG A 17 -4.10 35.53 33.93
CA ARG A 17 -3.71 34.28 33.28
C ARG A 17 -4.68 33.83 32.19
N ARG A 18 -5.99 34.08 32.36
CA ARG A 18 -7.01 33.75 31.36
C ARG A 18 -6.97 34.73 30.18
N VAL A 19 -6.72 36.01 30.46
CA VAL A 19 -6.51 37.02 29.41
C VAL A 19 -5.26 36.68 28.59
N LEU A 20 -4.16 36.30 29.25
CA LEU A 20 -2.93 35.88 28.57
C LEU A 20 -3.15 34.66 27.66
N LEU A 21 -3.89 33.66 28.12
CA LEU A 21 -4.19 32.47 27.31
C LEU A 21 -5.07 32.78 26.11
N VAL A 22 -6.07 33.66 26.25
CA VAL A 22 -6.92 34.10 25.13
C VAL A 22 -6.11 34.89 24.11
N VAL A 23 -5.22 35.78 24.57
CA VAL A 23 -4.31 36.54 23.68
C VAL A 23 -3.35 35.59 22.97
N PHE A 24 -2.74 34.62 23.67
CA PHE A 24 -1.83 33.66 23.06
C PHE A 24 -2.53 32.77 22.02
N ALA A 25 -3.73 32.27 22.33
CA ALA A 25 -4.52 31.46 21.40
C ALA A 25 -4.91 32.27 20.14
N PHE A 26 -5.29 33.54 20.32
CA PHE A 26 -5.62 34.42 19.20
C PHE A 26 -4.38 34.74 18.34
N CYS A 27 -3.23 35.03 18.96
CA CYS A 27 -1.98 35.27 18.26
C CYS A 27 -1.51 34.03 17.48
N PHE A 28 -1.63 32.83 18.07
CA PHE A 28 -1.26 31.59 17.41
C PHE A 28 -2.16 31.31 16.21
N ALA A 29 -3.48 31.47 16.35
CA ALA A 29 -4.44 31.32 15.27
C ALA A 29 -4.23 32.34 14.13
N PHE A 30 -3.88 33.59 14.48
CA PHE A 30 -3.61 34.63 13.50
C PHE A 30 -2.29 34.38 12.74
N ALA A 31 -1.24 33.92 13.44
CA ALA A 31 0.05 33.58 12.83
C ALA A 31 -0.06 32.38 11.87
N THR A 32 -0.83 31.34 12.24
CA THR A 32 -1.07 30.19 11.35
C THR A 32 -1.90 30.59 10.13
N PHE A 33 -2.91 31.45 10.30
CA PHE A 33 -3.71 31.96 9.18
C PHE A 33 -2.90 32.84 8.22
N LEU A 34 -2.06 33.75 8.73
CA LEU A 34 -1.15 34.55 7.91
C LEU A 34 -0.12 33.69 7.16
N THR A 35 0.40 32.65 7.80
CA THR A 35 1.33 31.70 7.16
C THR A 35 0.65 30.95 6.03
N PHE A 36 -0.60 30.52 6.22
CA PHE A 36 -1.40 29.87 5.19
C PHE A 36 -1.69 30.81 4.00
N LEU A 37 -2.06 32.06 4.27
CA LEU A 37 -2.26 33.09 3.24
C LEU A 37 -0.96 33.43 2.50
N TYR A 38 0.17 33.46 3.19
CA TYR A 38 1.48 33.66 2.58
C TYR A 38 1.84 32.49 1.66
N THR A 39 1.68 31.24 2.10
CA THR A 39 1.93 30.07 1.26
C THR A 39 1.00 29.96 0.04
N THR A 40 -0.25 30.39 0.18
CA THR A 40 -1.22 30.37 -0.93
C THR A 40 -1.00 31.53 -1.91
N SER A 41 -0.50 32.67 -1.43
CA SER A 41 -0.16 33.82 -2.30
C SER A 41 1.15 33.61 -3.09
N HIS A 42 2.05 32.74 -2.61
CA HIS A 42 3.31 32.44 -3.30
C HIS A 42 3.21 31.35 -4.38
N PHE A 43 2.04 30.72 -4.58
CA PHE A 43 1.85 29.67 -5.60
C PHE A 43 1.25 30.16 -6.93
N THR A 44 0.96 31.46 -7.09
CA THR A 44 0.30 32.00 -8.30
C THR A 44 1.22 32.70 -9.29
N THR A 45 2.55 32.61 -9.13
CA THR A 45 3.48 33.14 -10.14
C THR A 45 4.32 32.01 -10.74
N ALA A 46 3.74 31.28 -11.70
CA ALA A 46 4.53 30.68 -12.77
C ALA A 46 4.66 31.73 -13.88
N PRO A 47 5.86 31.90 -14.45
CA PRO A 47 6.00 31.44 -15.82
C PRO A 47 7.36 30.82 -16.12
N GLY A 48 7.32 29.75 -16.93
CA GLY A 48 8.21 29.61 -18.08
C GLY A 48 9.57 28.95 -17.87
N SER A 49 9.71 27.79 -18.51
CA SER A 49 10.87 27.34 -19.31
C SER A 49 12.28 27.37 -18.71
N GLY A 50 12.93 26.20 -18.71
CA GLY A 50 14.40 26.16 -18.79
C GLY A 50 15.02 24.86 -18.30
N SER A 51 15.55 24.09 -19.25
CA SER A 51 16.54 23.04 -19.06
C SER A 51 17.67 23.42 -18.10
N GLY A 52 18.22 22.46 -17.36
CA GLY A 52 19.51 22.68 -16.69
C GLY A 52 19.84 21.67 -15.61
N SER A 53 20.88 20.89 -15.88
CA SER A 53 21.40 19.79 -15.08
C SER A 53 22.24 20.23 -13.85
N ILE A 54 22.63 19.18 -13.09
CA ILE A 54 23.85 18.96 -12.29
C ILE A 54 24.05 19.60 -10.90
N ALA A 55 24.29 18.69 -9.94
CA ALA A 55 25.46 18.60 -9.04
C ALA A 55 25.38 19.09 -7.58
N ALA A 56 26.04 18.24 -6.76
CA ALA A 56 26.73 18.46 -5.48
C ALA A 56 25.83 18.58 -4.23
N SER A 57 25.77 17.55 -3.37
CA SER A 57 26.78 17.12 -2.39
C SER A 57 27.09 18.18 -1.34
N THR A 58 26.75 17.91 -0.07
CA THR A 58 27.64 18.17 1.08
C THR A 58 27.26 17.25 2.23
N THR A 59 28.24 16.43 2.60
CA THR A 59 28.31 15.52 3.74
C THR A 59 28.59 16.30 5.03
N THR A 60 27.97 15.88 6.14
CA THR A 60 28.54 16.12 7.47
C THR A 60 28.50 14.83 8.27
N THR A 61 29.68 14.24 8.41
CA THR A 61 29.98 13.06 9.23
C THR A 61 30.37 13.52 10.63
N THR A 62 29.84 12.84 11.66
CA THR A 62 30.46 12.79 12.99
C THR A 62 30.61 11.33 13.39
N THR A 63 31.85 10.90 13.54
CA THR A 63 32.27 9.60 14.07
C THR A 63 33.18 9.84 15.26
N THR A 64 32.92 9.14 16.36
CA THR A 64 33.95 8.61 17.26
C THR A 64 33.34 7.47 18.08
N THR A 65 33.90 6.26 17.96
CA THR A 65 34.46 5.48 19.08
C THR A 65 35.33 4.31 18.58
N SER A 66 36.52 4.23 19.18
CA SER A 66 37.45 3.09 19.40
C SER A 66 36.95 1.67 19.15
N GLY A 67 37.73 0.65 18.77
CA GLY A 67 39.19 0.41 18.71
C GLY A 67 39.44 -1.11 18.53
N SER A 68 40.59 -1.47 17.94
CA SER A 68 41.11 -2.81 17.54
C SER A 68 41.14 -3.88 18.67
N ALA A 69 41.42 -5.19 18.49
CA ALA A 69 42.13 -6.00 17.49
C ALA A 69 41.88 -7.51 17.74
N GLY A 70 42.28 -8.40 16.81
CA GLY A 70 42.84 -9.73 17.16
C GLY A 70 42.23 -10.96 16.46
N GLY A 71 43.05 -11.68 15.68
CA GLY A 71 42.67 -12.81 14.81
C GLY A 71 42.49 -14.19 15.45
N GLY A 72 42.25 -15.20 14.59
CA GLY A 72 42.29 -16.64 14.92
C GLY A 72 41.20 -17.47 14.25
N GLY A 73 41.57 -18.42 13.39
CA GLY A 73 40.65 -19.26 12.60
C GLY A 73 40.05 -20.47 13.34
N GLY A 74 39.06 -21.11 12.71
CA GLY A 74 38.47 -22.37 13.16
C GLY A 74 37.18 -22.73 12.42
N GLN A 75 37.08 -23.97 11.95
CA GLN A 75 35.97 -24.59 11.22
C GLN A 75 34.68 -24.75 12.07
N GLY A 76 33.51 -24.80 11.43
CA GLY A 76 32.31 -25.40 12.03
C GLY A 76 30.98 -24.73 11.69
N GLN A 77 30.20 -25.38 10.81
CA GLN A 77 28.74 -25.60 10.86
C GLN A 77 27.82 -24.60 11.60
N ALA A 78 26.90 -23.96 10.88
CA ALA A 78 25.45 -23.88 11.17
C ALA A 78 24.82 -22.82 10.25
N GLY A 79 23.71 -23.17 9.59
CA GLY A 79 23.09 -22.34 8.55
C GLY A 79 22.58 -20.99 9.07
N PRO A 80 22.35 -20.00 8.19
CA PRO A 80 21.65 -18.81 8.60
C PRO A 80 20.17 -19.16 8.70
N GLU A 81 19.67 -19.22 9.93
CA GLU A 81 18.26 -19.05 10.21
C GLU A 81 17.76 -17.81 9.46
N SER A 82 16.74 -18.02 8.63
CA SER A 82 16.10 -16.98 7.85
C SER A 82 15.48 -15.96 8.79
N VAL A 83 16.17 -14.84 9.01
CA VAL A 83 15.59 -13.65 9.63
C VAL A 83 14.31 -13.34 8.87
N SER A 84 13.19 -13.38 9.60
CA SER A 84 11.84 -13.28 9.06
C SER A 84 11.70 -12.02 8.20
N LYS A 85 11.54 -12.20 6.89
CA LYS A 85 11.22 -11.15 5.90
C LYS A 85 9.76 -10.73 6.09
N ARG A 86 9.48 -10.12 7.23
CA ARG A 86 8.26 -9.35 7.46
C ARG A 86 8.67 -7.91 7.59
N LEU A 87 7.86 -7.04 7.02
CA LEU A 87 7.88 -5.62 7.31
C LEU A 87 8.18 -5.32 8.79
N PRO A 88 9.12 -4.40 9.11
CA PRO A 88 9.27 -3.91 10.47
C PRO A 88 7.91 -3.47 11.01
N VAL A 89 7.57 -3.93 12.22
CA VAL A 89 6.26 -3.66 12.84
C VAL A 89 5.84 -2.19 12.73
N PRO A 90 6.72 -1.18 12.93
CA PRO A 90 6.31 0.22 12.78
C PRO A 90 5.86 0.62 11.38
N VAL A 91 6.49 0.07 10.34
CA VAL A 91 6.14 0.34 8.93
C VAL A 91 4.81 -0.31 8.60
N PHE A 92 4.64 -1.56 9.01
CA PHE A 92 3.38 -2.29 8.83
C PHE A 92 2.21 -1.56 9.53
N GLU A 93 2.37 -1.14 10.78
CA GLU A 93 1.36 -0.38 11.53
C GLU A 93 1.03 0.97 10.87
N ALA A 94 2.03 1.68 10.33
CA ALA A 94 1.79 2.92 9.61
C ALA A 94 0.94 2.69 8.34
N LEU A 95 1.21 1.60 7.61
CA LEU A 95 0.47 1.23 6.41
C LEU A 95 -0.95 0.78 6.75
N VAL A 96 -1.13 0.02 7.84
CA VAL A 96 -2.44 -0.35 8.38
C VAL A 96 -3.23 0.88 8.81
N HIS A 97 -2.59 1.81 9.52
CA HIS A 97 -3.22 3.04 9.96
C HIS A 97 -3.71 3.86 8.76
N PHE A 98 -2.85 4.05 7.75
CA PHE A 98 -3.24 4.69 6.49
C PHE A 98 -4.44 4.00 5.84
N ALA A 99 -4.40 2.67 5.73
CA ALA A 99 -5.46 1.88 5.12
C ALA A 99 -6.78 1.85 5.92
N SER A 100 -6.75 2.16 7.21
CA SER A 100 -7.95 2.18 8.05
C SER A 100 -8.78 3.46 7.92
N ILE A 101 -8.18 4.53 7.40
CA ILE A 101 -8.79 5.88 7.36
C ILE A 101 -9.64 6.10 6.10
N SER A 102 -9.55 5.22 5.10
CA SER A 102 -10.28 5.37 3.84
C SER A 102 -11.76 5.02 3.99
N ASN A 103 -12.59 6.05 3.87
CA ASN A 103 -14.03 5.93 3.77
C ASN A 103 -14.43 5.90 2.30
N ALA A 104 -14.79 4.73 1.77
CA ALA A 104 -15.38 4.65 0.44
C ALA A 104 -16.48 3.59 0.36
N THR A 105 -17.57 3.96 -0.31
CA THR A 105 -18.65 3.09 -0.75
C THR A 105 -18.68 3.11 -2.27
N HIS A 106 -18.43 1.98 -2.91
CA HIS A 106 -19.13 1.61 -4.15
C HIS A 106 -18.96 0.11 -4.43
N ARG A 107 -20.07 -0.63 -4.49
CA ARG A 107 -20.10 -2.04 -4.89
C ARG A 107 -20.42 -2.13 -6.37
N MET A 108 -19.47 -2.65 -7.13
CA MET A 108 -19.70 -3.15 -8.50
C MET A 108 -20.67 -4.35 -8.45
N SER A 109 -21.47 -4.57 -9.49
CA SER A 109 -22.37 -5.73 -9.53
C SER A 109 -21.59 -7.03 -9.72
N ASP A 110 -22.09 -8.13 -9.19
CA ASP A 110 -21.49 -9.47 -9.30
C ASP A 110 -21.33 -9.93 -10.77
N THR A 111 -22.21 -9.46 -11.67
CA THR A 111 -22.08 -9.66 -13.11
C THR A 111 -20.87 -8.95 -13.72
N ASP A 112 -20.60 -7.72 -13.30
CA ASP A 112 -19.48 -6.93 -13.81
C ASP A 112 -18.14 -7.49 -13.29
N ILE A 113 -18.11 -7.96 -12.04
CA ILE A 113 -16.93 -8.62 -11.45
C ILE A 113 -16.57 -9.87 -12.25
N ARG A 114 -17.55 -10.71 -12.60
CA ARG A 114 -17.33 -11.88 -13.45
C ARG A 114 -16.84 -11.53 -14.84
N ALA A 115 -17.43 -10.50 -15.47
CA ALA A 115 -17.01 -10.03 -16.79
C ALA A 115 -15.56 -9.52 -16.76
N LEU A 116 -15.21 -8.78 -15.71
CA LEU A 116 -13.87 -8.25 -15.45
C LEU A 116 -12.84 -9.37 -15.26
N LEU A 117 -13.18 -10.41 -14.50
CA LEU A 117 -12.36 -11.62 -14.36
C LEU A 117 -12.18 -12.36 -15.68
N ALA A 118 -13.25 -12.52 -16.47
CA ALA A 118 -13.17 -13.18 -17.76
C ALA A 118 -12.25 -12.42 -18.72
N ALA A 119 -12.33 -11.09 -18.73
CA ALA A 119 -11.43 -10.23 -19.49
C ALA A 119 -9.98 -10.34 -19.02
N ALA A 120 -9.75 -10.31 -17.70
CA ALA A 120 -8.42 -10.48 -17.11
C ALA A 120 -7.78 -11.83 -17.49
N ARG A 121 -8.55 -12.92 -17.41
CA ARG A 121 -8.10 -14.27 -17.79
C ARG A 121 -7.83 -14.39 -19.29
N ALA A 122 -8.68 -13.79 -20.12
CA ALA A 122 -8.48 -13.76 -21.56
C ALA A 122 -7.21 -12.99 -21.95
N ALA A 123 -6.94 -11.85 -21.30
CA ALA A 123 -5.70 -11.08 -21.50
C ALA A 123 -4.45 -11.85 -21.05
N ARG A 124 -4.55 -12.57 -19.92
CA ARG A 124 -3.50 -13.47 -19.43
C ARG A 124 -3.16 -14.57 -20.44
N ALA A 125 -4.16 -15.15 -21.09
CA ALA A 125 -3.96 -16.25 -22.03
C ALA A 125 -3.18 -15.87 -23.31
N LYS A 126 -2.95 -14.56 -23.57
CA LYS A 126 -2.32 -14.08 -24.80
C LYS A 126 -0.97 -13.39 -24.56
N GLU A 127 -0.97 -12.30 -23.78
CA GLU A 127 0.16 -11.37 -23.69
C GLU A 127 0.60 -11.06 -22.24
N CYS A 128 -0.23 -11.34 -21.24
CA CYS A 128 0.02 -10.94 -19.86
C CYS A 128 0.46 -12.12 -18.99
N ARG A 129 1.77 -12.33 -18.81
CA ARG A 129 2.34 -13.47 -18.07
C ARG A 129 2.84 -13.09 -16.67
N PRO A 130 2.93 -14.05 -15.73
CA PRO A 130 3.43 -13.82 -14.37
C PRO A 130 4.89 -13.37 -14.32
N VAL A 131 5.71 -13.90 -15.24
CA VAL A 131 7.12 -13.51 -15.40
C VAL A 131 7.27 -12.97 -16.81
N GLN A 132 7.51 -11.67 -16.94
CA GLN A 132 7.67 -11.00 -18.22
C GLN A 132 8.43 -9.68 -18.06
N ASN A 133 8.98 -9.17 -19.17
CA ASN A 133 9.57 -7.84 -19.20
C ASN A 133 8.48 -6.79 -19.46
N LEU A 134 8.12 -6.04 -18.43
CA LEU A 134 7.09 -5.00 -18.50
C LEU A 134 7.49 -3.78 -19.36
N LEU A 135 8.80 -3.52 -19.55
CA LEU A 135 9.28 -2.41 -20.39
C LEU A 135 8.96 -2.59 -21.88
N PHE A 136 8.82 -3.85 -22.32
CA PHE A 136 8.60 -4.19 -23.72
C PHE A 136 7.35 -5.06 -23.92
N SER A 137 6.43 -5.06 -22.95
CA SER A 137 5.21 -5.86 -23.03
C SER A 137 4.05 -5.07 -23.65
N GLU A 138 3.32 -5.70 -24.54
CA GLU A 138 2.04 -5.18 -25.06
C GLU A 138 0.84 -5.51 -24.14
N CYS A 139 1.13 -5.95 -22.90
CA CYS A 139 0.11 -6.35 -21.96
C CYS A 139 -0.72 -5.13 -21.51
N ARG A 140 -1.99 -5.08 -21.93
CA ARG A 140 -2.92 -3.99 -21.57
C ARG A 140 -3.32 -3.95 -20.09
N LEU A 141 -3.02 -5.01 -19.34
CA LEU A 141 -3.19 -5.04 -17.89
C LEU A 141 -2.01 -4.41 -17.15
N ALA A 142 -0.86 -4.25 -17.79
CA ALA A 142 0.30 -3.63 -17.19
C ALA A 142 0.23 -2.09 -17.25
N ILE A 143 0.83 -1.46 -16.26
CA ILE A 143 1.23 -0.05 -16.35
C ILE A 143 2.52 -0.04 -17.17
N ASN A 144 2.43 0.35 -18.43
CA ASN A 144 3.56 0.33 -19.38
C ASN A 144 4.37 1.65 -19.36
N ASP A 145 3.88 2.70 -18.71
CA ASP A 145 4.51 4.03 -18.67
C ASP A 145 5.20 4.35 -17.33
N LEU A 146 5.73 3.33 -16.61
CA LEU A 146 6.58 3.63 -15.45
C LEU A 146 7.96 4.16 -15.93
N PRO A 147 8.56 5.13 -15.21
CA PRO A 147 9.95 5.50 -15.41
C PRO A 147 10.88 4.28 -15.36
N ASN A 148 11.82 4.18 -16.30
CA ASN A 148 12.71 3.02 -16.48
C ASN A 148 13.42 2.60 -15.18
N ASP A 149 13.88 3.57 -14.40
CA ASP A 149 14.61 3.31 -13.15
C ASP A 149 13.78 2.50 -12.15
N LEU A 150 12.44 2.58 -12.19
CA LEU A 150 11.56 1.87 -11.25
C LEU A 150 11.47 0.35 -11.51
N TYR A 151 11.86 -0.11 -12.70
CA TYR A 151 11.95 -1.55 -13.01
C TYR A 151 13.21 -2.20 -12.43
N ASP A 152 14.27 -1.40 -12.24
CA ASP A 152 15.55 -1.86 -11.67
C ASP A 152 15.59 -1.73 -10.14
N VAL A 153 14.60 -1.07 -9.54
CA VAL A 153 14.46 -1.03 -8.08
C VAL A 153 14.08 -2.42 -7.56
N ALA A 154 14.87 -2.91 -6.61
CA ALA A 154 14.60 -4.16 -5.91
C ALA A 154 13.70 -3.90 -4.70
N TRP A 155 12.39 -3.83 -4.95
CA TRP A 155 11.38 -3.48 -3.95
C TRP A 155 11.31 -4.50 -2.81
N ASP A 156 11.51 -4.04 -1.57
CA ASP A 156 11.18 -4.83 -0.38
C ASP A 156 9.66 -4.91 -0.17
N VAL A 157 9.00 -3.78 -0.44
CA VAL A 157 7.60 -3.53 -0.09
C VAL A 157 6.96 -2.74 -1.20
N VAL A 158 5.73 -3.09 -1.56
CA VAL A 158 4.88 -2.31 -2.45
C VAL A 158 3.53 -2.08 -1.81
N LEU A 159 3.13 -0.81 -1.64
CA LEU A 159 1.77 -0.43 -1.27
C LEU A 159 0.99 -0.04 -2.53
N ILE A 160 -0.10 -0.76 -2.81
CA ILE A 160 -1.02 -0.45 -3.90
C ILE A 160 -2.15 0.43 -3.34
N ASP A 161 -2.05 1.74 -3.55
CA ASP A 161 -3.02 2.73 -3.07
C ASP A 161 -3.82 3.48 -4.18
N GLY A 162 -3.57 3.21 -5.45
CA GLY A 162 -4.44 3.80 -6.47
C GLY A 162 -4.24 3.26 -7.88
N PRO A 163 -4.99 3.83 -8.84
CA PRO A 163 -6.11 4.77 -8.65
C PRO A 163 -7.38 4.09 -8.14
N SER A 164 -8.28 4.84 -7.49
CA SER A 164 -9.53 4.30 -6.93
C SER A 164 -10.50 3.85 -8.03
N GLY A 165 -11.18 2.73 -7.85
CA GLY A 165 -12.11 2.15 -8.84
C GLY A 165 -13.57 2.63 -8.79
N TRP A 166 -13.93 3.60 -7.95
CA TRP A 166 -15.34 3.99 -7.76
C TRP A 166 -15.91 4.84 -8.90
N ASN A 167 -15.05 5.51 -9.69
CA ASN A 167 -15.51 6.29 -10.84
C ASN A 167 -15.29 5.48 -12.14
N PRO A 168 -16.26 5.49 -13.08
CA PRO A 168 -16.22 4.67 -14.29
C PRO A 168 -15.12 5.08 -15.29
N ASN A 169 -14.49 6.24 -15.09
CA ASN A 169 -13.41 6.74 -15.93
C ASN A 169 -12.03 6.44 -15.36
N SER A 170 -11.93 5.86 -14.16
CA SER A 170 -10.66 5.47 -13.57
C SER A 170 -10.34 4.03 -13.95
N PRO A 171 -9.07 3.73 -14.26
CA PRO A 171 -8.66 2.37 -14.60
C PRO A 171 -8.73 1.42 -13.39
N GLY A 172 -9.01 1.94 -12.19
CA GLY A 172 -9.04 1.19 -10.94
C GLY A 172 -7.68 0.63 -10.56
N ARG A 173 -7.66 -0.22 -9.54
CA ARG A 173 -6.43 -0.81 -8.99
C ARG A 173 -5.93 -2.02 -9.80
N MET A 174 -6.68 -2.49 -10.79
CA MET A 174 -6.32 -3.68 -11.57
C MET A 174 -4.91 -3.56 -12.18
N PRO A 175 -4.54 -2.47 -12.88
CA PRO A 175 -3.23 -2.38 -13.49
C PRO A 175 -2.10 -2.35 -12.45
N SER A 176 -2.33 -1.68 -11.32
CA SER A 176 -1.39 -1.61 -10.20
C SER A 176 -1.18 -2.98 -9.56
N ILE A 177 -2.25 -3.74 -9.32
CA ILE A 177 -2.19 -5.10 -8.77
C ILE A 177 -1.44 -6.02 -9.74
N PHE A 178 -1.79 -6.01 -11.02
CA PHE A 178 -1.14 -6.83 -12.04
C PHE A 178 0.34 -6.51 -12.19
N THR A 179 0.68 -5.23 -12.37
CA THR A 179 2.06 -4.77 -12.55
C THR A 179 2.92 -5.15 -11.36
N THR A 180 2.41 -4.96 -10.14
CA THR A 180 3.09 -5.36 -8.90
C THR A 180 3.29 -6.87 -8.83
N ALA A 181 2.28 -7.66 -9.23
CA ALA A 181 2.40 -9.11 -9.25
C ALA A 181 3.51 -9.59 -10.19
N VAL A 182 3.70 -8.93 -11.35
CA VAL A 182 4.77 -9.24 -12.28
C VAL A 182 6.13 -8.74 -11.77
N LEU A 183 6.21 -7.52 -11.25
CA LEU A 183 7.45 -6.96 -10.68
C LEU A 183 7.96 -7.83 -9.53
N ALA A 184 7.09 -8.27 -8.63
CA ALA A 184 7.46 -9.13 -7.51
C ALA A 184 7.99 -10.52 -7.95
N ARG A 185 7.72 -10.93 -9.19
CA ARG A 185 8.13 -12.23 -9.76
C ARG A 185 9.20 -12.11 -10.84
N SER A 186 9.59 -10.90 -11.24
CA SER A 186 10.51 -10.62 -12.34
C SER A 186 11.62 -9.65 -11.93
N GLY A 187 12.68 -9.57 -12.75
CA GLY A 187 13.70 -8.52 -12.65
C GLY A 187 14.41 -8.43 -11.29
N ALA A 188 14.82 -7.21 -10.93
CA ALA A 188 15.62 -6.91 -9.74
C ALA A 188 14.90 -7.26 -8.43
N THR A 189 13.58 -7.05 -8.38
CA THR A 189 12.76 -7.34 -7.20
C THR A 189 12.76 -8.83 -6.88
N ALA A 190 12.45 -9.68 -7.87
CA ALA A 190 12.47 -11.13 -7.66
C ALA A 190 13.86 -11.68 -7.35
N ALA A 191 14.92 -11.07 -7.90
CA ALA A 191 16.29 -11.46 -7.63
C ALA A 191 16.73 -11.19 -6.17
N LYS A 192 16.19 -10.14 -5.54
CA LYS A 192 16.47 -9.80 -4.14
C LYS A 192 15.80 -10.75 -3.15
N GLY A 193 14.63 -11.27 -3.50
CA GLY A 193 13.91 -12.29 -2.74
C GLY A 193 12.43 -11.94 -2.57
N PRO A 194 11.78 -12.40 -1.47
CA PRO A 194 10.38 -12.10 -1.21
C PRO A 194 10.10 -10.61 -1.06
N THR A 195 8.94 -10.21 -1.57
CA THR A 195 8.42 -8.84 -1.53
C THR A 195 7.08 -8.82 -0.79
N ASP A 196 6.94 -7.91 0.18
CA ASP A 196 5.68 -7.65 0.87
C ASP A 196 4.80 -6.75 0.00
N VAL A 197 3.64 -7.25 -0.43
CA VAL A 197 2.66 -6.49 -1.21
C VAL A 197 1.45 -6.19 -0.33
N LEU A 198 1.17 -4.91 -0.14
CA LEU A 198 0.03 -4.42 0.62
C LEU A 198 -0.99 -3.82 -0.34
N VAL A 199 -2.21 -4.35 -0.32
CA VAL A 199 -3.32 -3.89 -1.18
C VAL A 199 -4.31 -3.12 -0.34
N HIS A 200 -4.41 -1.83 -0.58
CA HIS A 200 -5.42 -1.00 0.08
C HIS A 200 -6.82 -1.28 -0.48
N ASP A 201 -7.84 -0.92 0.29
CA ASP A 201 -9.27 -1.14 -0.01
C ASP A 201 -9.66 -2.62 -0.19
N PHE A 202 -8.94 -3.53 0.50
CA PHE A 202 -9.14 -4.98 0.39
C PHE A 202 -10.49 -5.48 0.94
N GLN A 203 -11.26 -4.62 1.60
CA GLN A 203 -12.63 -4.94 2.02
C GLN A 203 -13.59 -5.04 0.83
N PHE A 204 -13.22 -4.50 -0.34
CA PHE A 204 -14.03 -4.58 -1.55
C PHE A 204 -13.75 -5.85 -2.34
N GLU A 205 -14.81 -6.33 -2.99
CA GLU A 205 -14.78 -7.62 -3.69
C GLU A 205 -13.90 -7.60 -4.94
N VAL A 206 -13.88 -6.48 -5.66
CA VAL A 206 -13.07 -6.33 -6.89
C VAL A 206 -11.59 -6.49 -6.57
N GLU A 207 -11.11 -5.79 -5.54
CA GLU A 207 -9.73 -5.83 -5.05
C GLU A 207 -9.37 -7.23 -4.53
N GLN A 208 -10.29 -7.88 -3.79
CA GLN A 208 -10.08 -9.27 -3.35
C GLN A 208 -9.95 -10.21 -4.53
N VAL A 209 -10.87 -10.15 -5.48
CA VAL A 209 -10.93 -11.02 -6.65
C VAL A 209 -9.68 -10.85 -7.53
N LEU A 210 -9.27 -9.61 -7.79
CA LEU A 210 -8.06 -9.31 -8.55
C LEU A 210 -6.79 -9.73 -7.84
N SER A 211 -6.72 -9.53 -6.52
CA SER A 211 -5.57 -9.98 -5.73
C SER A 211 -5.49 -11.51 -5.70
N ARG A 212 -6.62 -12.22 -5.61
CA ARG A 212 -6.66 -13.68 -5.70
C ARG A 212 -6.17 -14.19 -7.05
N GLU A 213 -6.52 -13.50 -8.13
CA GLU A 213 -6.12 -13.89 -9.48
C GLU A 213 -4.62 -13.67 -9.75
N PHE A 214 -4.03 -12.58 -9.25
CA PHE A 214 -2.65 -12.17 -9.60
C PHE A 214 -1.63 -12.33 -8.46
N LEU A 215 -2.01 -12.03 -7.22
CA LEU A 215 -1.15 -12.15 -6.04
C LEU A 215 -1.27 -13.51 -5.35
N CYS A 216 -2.38 -14.22 -5.59
CA CYS A 216 -2.69 -15.57 -5.12
C CYS A 216 -3.00 -15.68 -3.63
N ASP A 217 -4.06 -16.40 -3.31
CA ASP A 217 -4.49 -16.63 -1.92
C ASP A 217 -3.42 -17.38 -1.11
N GLU A 218 -2.64 -18.25 -1.76
CA GLU A 218 -1.56 -19.00 -1.10
C GLU A 218 -0.43 -18.10 -0.58
N ASN A 219 -0.28 -16.89 -1.15
CA ASN A 219 0.70 -15.91 -0.69
C ASN A 219 0.15 -14.96 0.37
N ARG A 220 -1.14 -15.04 0.69
CA ARG A 220 -1.80 -14.12 1.64
C ARG A 220 -1.39 -14.44 3.07
N VAL A 221 -0.95 -13.42 3.81
CA VAL A 221 -0.60 -13.56 5.22
C VAL A 221 -1.86 -13.50 6.08
N ALA A 222 -2.17 -14.60 6.77
CA ALA A 222 -3.31 -14.66 7.67
C ALA A 222 -3.10 -13.79 8.92
N GLY A 223 -4.14 -13.06 9.33
CA GLY A 223 -4.17 -12.31 10.58
C GLY A 223 -3.30 -11.05 10.64
N SER A 224 -2.64 -10.66 9.54
CA SER A 224 -1.79 -9.47 9.48
C SER A 224 -2.51 -8.29 8.80
N GLY A 225 -3.69 -7.88 9.26
CA GLY A 225 -4.37 -6.75 8.64
C GLY A 225 -5.71 -6.38 9.25
N THR A 226 -6.13 -5.14 8.98
CA THR A 226 -7.52 -4.71 9.07
C THR A 226 -8.32 -5.34 7.91
N PRO A 227 -9.67 -5.30 7.96
CA PRO A 227 -10.48 -5.69 6.81
C PRO A 227 -10.12 -4.93 5.52
N SER A 228 -9.50 -3.74 5.65
CA SER A 228 -9.19 -2.85 4.54
C SER A 228 -7.82 -3.00 3.91
N LEU A 229 -6.91 -3.76 4.52
CA LEU A 229 -5.56 -3.95 3.99
C LEU A 229 -5.27 -5.43 3.76
N GLY A 230 -5.08 -5.81 2.50
CA GLY A 230 -4.60 -7.12 2.11
C GLY A 230 -3.08 -7.17 2.21
N HIS A 231 -2.53 -8.26 2.76
CA HIS A 231 -1.08 -8.46 2.84
C HIS A 231 -0.68 -9.78 2.18
N PHE A 232 0.23 -9.71 1.21
CA PHE A 232 0.75 -10.83 0.46
C PHE A 232 2.27 -10.83 0.52
N VAL A 233 2.88 -12.01 0.66
CA VAL A 233 4.34 -12.15 0.58
C VAL A 233 4.66 -12.97 -0.67
N ILE A 234 5.06 -12.27 -1.74
CA ILE A 234 5.36 -12.89 -3.03
C ILE A 234 6.81 -13.31 -3.03
N ARG A 235 7.08 -14.60 -3.18
CA ARG A 235 8.45 -15.10 -3.35
C ARG A 235 8.84 -14.98 -4.81
N GLY A 236 9.89 -14.19 -5.08
CA GLY A 236 10.56 -14.19 -6.38
C GLY A 236 11.09 -15.58 -6.74
N GLY A 237 11.22 -15.88 -8.03
CA GLY A 237 11.80 -17.15 -8.49
C GLY A 237 10.81 -18.15 -9.10
N GLY A 238 9.82 -17.67 -9.85
CA GLY A 238 8.98 -18.50 -10.71
C GLY A 238 9.52 -18.68 -12.13
N ALA A 239 10.84 -18.70 -12.35
CA ALA A 239 11.42 -18.92 -13.69
C ALA A 239 11.14 -20.33 -14.28
N GLY A 240 10.37 -21.16 -13.57
CA GLY A 240 9.86 -22.46 -14.03
C GLY A 240 8.39 -22.74 -13.72
N ALA A 241 7.59 -21.75 -13.30
CA ALA A 241 6.23 -21.95 -12.80
C ALA A 241 5.13 -21.66 -13.86
N GLY A 242 5.30 -22.13 -15.09
CA GLY A 242 4.28 -22.04 -16.15
C GLY A 242 3.74 -20.63 -16.46
N ASP A 243 2.69 -20.54 -17.28
CA ASP A 243 2.00 -19.27 -17.54
C ASP A 243 1.03 -18.87 -16.39
N ALA A 244 1.08 -19.65 -15.29
CA ALA A 244 0.47 -19.61 -13.94
C ALA A 244 0.80 -18.44 -12.99
N PHE A 245 -0.14 -17.55 -12.62
CA PHE A 245 0.11 -16.70 -11.43
C PHE A 245 0.04 -17.52 -10.14
N CYS A 246 -1.01 -18.32 -10.02
CA CYS A 246 -1.34 -19.11 -8.84
C CYS A 246 -1.27 -20.60 -9.16
N SER A 247 -0.91 -21.40 -8.17
CA SER A 247 -1.02 -22.86 -8.28
C SER A 247 -2.49 -23.23 -8.51
N ALA A 248 -2.76 -24.25 -9.32
CA ALA A 248 -4.11 -24.79 -9.45
C ALA A 248 -4.59 -25.21 -8.05
N GLN A 249 -5.56 -24.50 -7.48
CA GLN A 249 -6.29 -25.01 -6.33
C GLN A 249 -7.01 -26.27 -6.79
N GLU A 250 -6.73 -27.41 -6.15
CA GLU A 250 -7.65 -28.54 -6.22
C GLU A 250 -8.96 -28.06 -5.59
N ASP A 251 -9.97 -27.81 -6.42
CA ASP A 251 -11.31 -27.48 -5.96
C ASP A 251 -11.77 -28.54 -4.97
N GLY A 252 -11.78 -28.19 -3.68
CA GLY A 252 -12.38 -28.96 -2.61
C GLY A 252 -13.89 -28.96 -2.73
N SER A 253 -14.42 -29.49 -3.84
CA SER A 253 -15.80 -29.91 -3.96
C SER A 253 -15.99 -31.12 -3.06
N SER A 254 -16.25 -30.88 -1.78
CA SER A 254 -16.77 -31.86 -0.84
C SER A 254 -18.12 -32.36 -1.36
N GLY A 255 -18.06 -33.38 -2.21
CA GLY A 255 -19.23 -34.10 -2.69
C GLY A 255 -19.96 -34.68 -1.49
N GLU A 256 -21.13 -34.14 -1.21
CA GLU A 256 -22.10 -34.75 -0.31
C GLU A 256 -22.55 -36.09 -0.89
N LYS A 257 -21.80 -37.16 -0.58
CA LYS A 257 -22.24 -38.53 -0.81
C LYS A 257 -23.27 -38.88 0.28
N THR A 258 -24.52 -38.63 -0.06
CA THR A 258 -25.73 -39.13 0.60
C THR A 258 -25.57 -40.61 0.98
N ARG A 259 -25.31 -40.88 2.26
CA ARG A 259 -25.31 -42.23 2.81
C ARG A 259 -26.76 -42.69 2.99
N ARG A 260 -27.37 -43.24 1.94
CA ARG A 260 -28.61 -44.03 2.04
C ARG A 260 -28.37 -45.17 3.03
N ARG A 261 -28.90 -45.03 4.25
CA ARG A 261 -29.01 -46.13 5.22
C ARG A 261 -29.90 -47.20 4.63
N ARG A 262 -29.31 -48.37 4.34
CA ARG A 262 -30.04 -49.63 4.19
C ARG A 262 -30.74 -49.91 5.53
N SER A 263 -32.07 -49.79 5.55
CA SER A 263 -32.88 -50.37 6.62
C SER A 263 -32.91 -51.88 6.40
N ARG A 264 -32.28 -52.62 7.31
CA ARG A 264 -32.60 -54.03 7.59
C ARG A 264 -33.44 -54.00 8.86
N LYS A 265 -34.74 -54.23 8.74
CA LYS A 265 -35.51 -55.15 9.59
C LYS A 265 -36.84 -55.44 8.91
#